data_AF-A0A972CS12-F1
#
_entry.id   AF-A0A972CS12-F1
#
_cell.length_a   1.000
_cell.length_b   1.000
_cell.length_c   1.000
_cell.angle_alpha   90.00
_cell.angle_beta   90.00
_cell.angle_gamma   90.00
#
_symmetry.space_group_name_H-M   'P 1'
#
loop_
_entity.id
_entity.type
_entity.pdbx_description
1 polymer ?
#
loop_
_entity_poly.entity_id
_entity_poly.type
_entity_poly.pdbx_seq_one_letter_code
_entity_poly.pdbx_strand_id
1 'polypeptide(L)'
;MIKKFLVIICFILVFAVSSLANDSIVISKGDTIHPVGETLIKIERENLSISYNETTYLWDVEVDFIFFNPTDQVITEQVAFVNKSEPFEDFNYKIVDFTTKVNGLSIPFNLKEEKWKIEEDFY
;
A
#
# COMPACT_ATOMS: atom_id res chain seq x y z
N MET A 1 11.31 -30.35 -44.49
CA MET A 1 11.47 -28.93 -44.09
C MET A 1 10.35 -28.44 -43.17
N ILE A 2 9.08 -28.73 -43.46
CA ILE A 2 7.91 -28.30 -42.66
C ILE A 2 8.01 -28.64 -41.16
N LYS A 3 8.46 -29.85 -40.79
CA LYS A 3 8.61 -30.25 -39.38
C LYS A 3 9.62 -29.40 -38.59
N LYS A 4 10.71 -28.96 -39.23
CA LYS A 4 11.71 -28.08 -38.60
C LYS A 4 11.18 -26.66 -38.41
N PHE A 5 10.39 -26.19 -39.37
CA PHE A 5 9.72 -24.89 -39.31
C PHE A 5 8.67 -24.84 -38.19
N LEU A 6 7.90 -25.92 -38.03
CA LEU A 6 6.88 -26.05 -36.98
C LEU A 6 7.49 -26.06 -35.58
N VAL A 7 8.64 -26.72 -35.40
CA VAL A 7 9.37 -26.71 -34.12
C VAL A 7 9.87 -25.31 -33.77
N ILE A 8 10.35 -24.55 -34.75
CA ILE A 8 10.81 -23.16 -34.55
C ILE A 8 9.64 -22.25 -34.14
N ILE A 9 8.48 -22.39 -34.79
CA ILE A 9 7.27 -21.62 -34.45
C ILE A 9 6.80 -21.96 -33.03
N CYS A 10 6.76 -23.24 -32.66
CA CYS A 10 6.44 -23.65 -31.29
C CYS A 10 7.44 -23.07 -30.28
N PHE A 11 8.74 -23.04 -30.62
CA PHE A 11 9.74 -22.44 -29.75
C PHE A 11 9.46 -20.95 -29.54
N ILE A 12 9.21 -20.20 -30.62
CA ILE A 12 8.89 -18.77 -30.56
C ILE A 12 7.63 -18.51 -29.71
N LEU A 13 6.59 -19.31 -29.88
CA LEU A 13 5.34 -19.18 -29.11
C LEU A 13 5.54 -19.46 -27.61
N VAL A 14 6.39 -20.42 -27.25
CA VAL A 14 6.71 -20.73 -25.85
C VAL A 14 7.50 -19.59 -25.17
N PHE A 15 8.32 -18.84 -25.91
CA PHE A 15 8.99 -17.66 -25.36
C PHE A 15 8.10 -16.40 -25.36
N ALA A 16 7.05 -16.35 -26.20
CA ALA A 16 6.11 -15.23 -26.26
C ALA A 16 5.09 -15.23 -25.11
N VAL A 17 4.77 -16.38 -24.51
CA VAL A 17 3.91 -16.42 -23.31
C VAL A 17 4.60 -15.85 -22.07
N SER A 18 5.94 -15.80 -22.06
CA SER A 18 6.74 -15.22 -20.97
C SER A 18 6.70 -13.69 -20.94
N SER A 19 6.32 -13.04 -22.05
CA SER A 19 6.22 -11.56 -22.13
C SER A 19 4.84 -11.03 -21.74
N LEU A 20 3.91 -11.89 -21.32
CA LEU A 20 2.68 -11.49 -20.62
C LEU A 20 2.95 -11.38 -19.11
N ALA A 21 4.11 -10.82 -18.74
CA ALA A 21 4.30 -10.35 -17.38
C ALA A 21 3.23 -9.27 -17.15
N ASN A 22 2.31 -9.56 -16.24
CA ASN A 22 1.32 -8.62 -15.77
C ASN A 22 2.09 -7.50 -15.06
N ASP A 23 2.48 -6.47 -15.80
CA ASP A 23 2.99 -5.21 -15.25
C ASP A 23 1.81 -4.57 -14.50
N SER A 24 1.59 -5.04 -13.28
CA SER A 24 0.63 -4.47 -12.37
C SER A 24 1.10 -3.05 -12.07
N ILE A 25 0.38 -2.06 -12.61
CA ILE A 25 0.55 -0.66 -12.23
C ILE A 25 0.25 -0.58 -10.73
N VAL A 26 1.20 -0.06 -9.96
CA VAL A 26 0.99 0.30 -8.56
C VAL A 26 0.43 1.73 -8.54
N ILE A 27 -0.87 1.86 -8.31
CA ILE A 27 -1.66 3.08 -8.64
C ILE A 27 -2.06 3.91 -7.40
N SER A 28 -1.62 3.50 -6.22
CA SER A 28 -1.74 4.27 -4.98
C SER A 28 -0.62 3.86 -4.03
N LYS A 29 0.05 4.84 -3.43
CA LYS A 29 1.07 4.62 -2.41
C LYS A 29 0.53 5.10 -1.07
N GLY A 30 0.04 4.16 -0.27
CA GLY A 30 -0.10 4.40 1.16
C GLY A 30 1.29 4.65 1.76
N ASP A 31 1.41 5.61 2.67
CA ASP A 31 2.60 5.70 3.51
C ASP A 31 2.48 4.69 4.67
N THR A 32 3.57 4.45 5.37
CA THR A 32 3.53 3.66 6.62
C THR A 32 2.91 4.47 7.75
N ILE A 33 2.76 3.86 8.93
CA ILE A 33 2.33 4.56 10.13
C ILE A 33 3.50 5.31 10.75
N HIS A 34 3.28 6.58 11.12
CA HIS A 34 4.31 7.46 11.68
C HIS A 34 3.93 7.89 13.09
N PRO A 35 4.87 7.93 14.05
CA PRO A 35 4.62 8.58 15.32
C PRO A 35 4.52 10.11 15.11
N VAL A 36 3.63 10.76 15.86
CA VAL A 36 3.46 12.22 15.80
C VAL A 36 4.60 12.94 16.51
N GLY A 37 5.18 12.32 17.54
CA GLY A 37 6.38 12.79 18.23
C GLY A 37 7.56 11.84 18.06
N GLU A 38 8.73 12.24 18.58
CA GLU A 38 9.85 11.32 18.75
C GLU A 38 9.46 10.22 19.75
N THR A 39 9.71 8.97 19.37
CA THR A 39 9.37 7.83 20.21
C THR A 39 10.44 6.75 20.18
N LEU A 40 10.54 5.99 21.27
CA LEU A 40 11.38 4.79 21.35
C LEU A 40 10.62 3.53 20.91
N ILE A 41 9.30 3.62 20.74
CA ILE A 41 8.47 2.51 20.24
C ILE A 41 8.91 2.18 18.81
N LYS A 42 9.14 0.90 18.54
CA LYS A 42 9.59 0.41 17.23
C LYS A 42 8.47 -0.34 16.53
N ILE A 43 8.38 -0.19 15.21
CA ILE A 43 7.60 -1.11 14.37
C ILE A 43 8.46 -2.37 14.19
N GLU A 44 7.98 -3.49 14.69
CA GLU A 44 8.63 -4.80 14.54
C GLU A 44 8.19 -5.49 13.25
N ARG A 45 6.91 -5.32 12.89
CA ARG A 45 6.33 -5.94 11.70
C ARG A 45 5.19 -5.09 11.15
N GLU A 46 5.08 -5.12 9.83
CA GLU A 46 3.94 -4.65 9.07
C GLU A 46 3.41 -5.83 8.23
N ASN A 47 2.13 -6.17 8.36
CA ASN A 47 1.46 -7.10 7.45
C ASN A 47 0.45 -6.32 6.62
N LEU A 48 0.61 -6.34 5.30
CA LEU A 48 -0.26 -5.68 4.36
C LEU A 48 -1.06 -6.72 3.58
N SER A 49 -2.39 -6.60 3.61
CA SER A 49 -3.31 -7.36 2.80
C SER A 49 -4.07 -6.42 1.87
N ILE A 50 -4.05 -6.72 0.58
CA ILE A 50 -4.78 -5.97 -0.44
C ILE A 50 -5.59 -6.98 -1.25
N SER A 51 -6.90 -6.74 -1.35
CA SER A 51 -7.79 -7.57 -2.15
C SER A 51 -8.77 -6.71 -2.93
N TYR A 52 -9.05 -7.11 -4.17
CA TYR A 52 -10.05 -6.42 -4.99
C TYR A 52 -11.43 -7.01 -4.73
N ASN A 53 -12.41 -6.13 -4.49
CA ASN A 53 -13.79 -6.50 -4.27
C ASN A 53 -14.61 -6.33 -5.56
N GLU A 54 -14.91 -7.45 -6.22
CA GLU A 54 -15.67 -7.48 -7.48
C GLU A 54 -17.11 -6.94 -7.35
N THR A 55 -17.65 -6.82 -6.14
CA THR A 55 -19.03 -6.35 -5.92
C THR A 55 -19.09 -4.84 -5.73
N THR A 56 -18.17 -4.28 -4.94
CA THR A 56 -18.11 -2.84 -4.68
C THR A 56 -17.19 -2.10 -5.66
N TYR A 57 -16.39 -2.85 -6.42
CA TYR A 57 -15.31 -2.35 -7.28
C TYR A 57 -14.25 -1.54 -6.51
N LEU A 58 -14.12 -1.78 -5.20
CA LEU A 58 -13.15 -1.15 -4.32
C LEU A 58 -11.99 -2.09 -4.00
N TRP A 59 -10.85 -1.52 -3.63
CA TRP A 59 -9.73 -2.25 -3.06
C TRP A 59 -9.88 -2.27 -1.54
N ASP A 60 -10.05 -3.46 -0.98
CA ASP A 60 -10.03 -3.68 0.46
C ASP A 60 -8.57 -3.75 0.91
N VAL A 61 -8.18 -2.87 1.84
CA VAL A 61 -6.82 -2.74 2.35
C VAL A 61 -6.83 -2.91 3.87
N GLU A 62 -6.07 -3.89 4.36
CA GLU A 62 -5.86 -4.14 5.79
C GLU A 62 -4.37 -4.08 6.10
N VAL A 63 -4.00 -3.31 7.12
CA VAL A 63 -2.61 -3.13 7.55
C VAL A 63 -2.49 -3.38 9.04
N ASP A 64 -1.74 -4.41 9.41
CA ASP A 64 -1.43 -4.74 10.80
C ASP A 64 -0.02 -4.31 11.16
N PHE A 65 0.09 -3.44 12.17
CA PHE A 65 1.36 -3.04 12.75
C PHE A 65 1.58 -3.72 14.10
N ILE A 66 2.72 -4.41 14.24
CA ILE A 66 3.18 -4.94 15.52
C ILE A 66 4.23 -4.00 16.09
N PHE A 67 3.95 -3.42 17.26
CA PHE A 67 4.84 -2.49 17.94
C PHE A 67 5.59 -3.16 19.08
N PHE A 68 6.86 -2.80 19.25
CA PHE A 68 7.71 -3.20 20.35
C PHE A 68 8.11 -1.97 21.18
N ASN A 69 7.86 -2.01 22.49
CA ASN A 69 8.39 -1.04 23.44
C ASN A 69 9.71 -1.60 24.02
N PRO A 70 10.87 -0.99 23.71
CA PRO A 70 12.16 -1.46 24.21
C PRO A 70 12.43 -1.06 25.67
N THR A 71 11.48 -0.45 26.36
CA THR A 71 11.63 0.08 27.72
C THR A 71 10.70 -0.62 28.70
N ASP A 72 11.05 -0.57 29.99
CA ASP A 72 10.21 -1.11 31.08
C ASP A 72 9.12 -0.11 31.52
N GLN A 73 9.04 1.06 30.89
CA GLN A 73 8.06 2.10 31.20
C GLN A 73 6.91 2.08 30.21
N VAL A 74 5.70 2.42 30.67
CA VAL A 74 4.55 2.61 29.78
C VAL A 74 4.78 3.90 28.97
N ILE A 75 4.77 3.76 27.65
CA ILE A 75 4.83 4.89 26.72
C ILE A 75 3.44 5.03 26.09
N THR A 76 2.90 6.25 26.12
CA THR A 76 1.69 6.62 25.38
C THR A 76 2.10 7.47 24.20
N GLU A 77 1.82 6.99 22.99
CA GLU A 77 2.21 7.66 21.75
C GLU A 77 0.98 7.92 20.87
N GLN A 78 1.05 9.00 20.09
CA GLN A 78 0.09 9.24 19.02
C GLN A 78 0.72 8.85 17.70
N VAL A 79 -0.06 8.16 16.87
CA VAL A 79 0.38 7.71 15.56
C VAL A 79 -0.56 8.22 14.48
N ALA A 80 0.01 8.49 13.31
CA ALA A 80 -0.68 8.99 12.13
C ALA A 80 -0.48 8.00 10.98
N PHE A 81 -1.58 7.66 10.31
CA PHE A 81 -1.54 7.00 9.01
C PHE A 81 -1.65 8.06 7.93
N VAL A 82 -0.63 8.16 7.08
CA VAL A 82 -0.56 9.23 6.07
C VAL A 82 -0.96 8.67 4.71
N ASN A 83 -2.05 9.21 4.14
CA ASN A 83 -2.42 8.94 2.77
C ASN A 83 -1.87 10.05 1.86
N LYS A 84 -0.88 9.71 1.02
CA LYS A 84 -0.38 10.59 -0.04
C LYS A 84 -1.14 10.27 -1.31
N SER A 85 -2.27 10.94 -1.48
CA SER A 85 -3.04 10.85 -2.71
C SER A 85 -2.48 11.79 -3.76
N GLU A 86 -1.91 11.24 -4.83
CA GLU A 86 -1.66 12.00 -6.05
C GLU A 86 -2.84 11.78 -7.01
N PRO A 87 -3.54 12.84 -7.45
CA PRO A 87 -4.58 12.69 -8.45
C PRO A 87 -3.96 12.26 -9.77
N PHE A 88 -4.31 11.07 -10.23
CA PHE A 88 -3.98 10.56 -11.57
C PHE A 88 -5.29 10.38 -12.35
N GLU A 89 -5.30 10.69 -13.65
CA GLU A 89 -6.50 10.54 -14.49
C GLU A 89 -7.06 9.12 -14.35
N ASP A 90 -8.38 9.03 -14.21
CA ASP A 90 -9.17 7.80 -14.03
C ASP A 90 -9.07 7.05 -12.68
N PHE A 91 -8.37 7.57 -11.66
CA PHE A 91 -8.25 6.88 -10.36
C PHE A 91 -8.82 7.65 -9.16
N ASN A 92 -9.60 6.95 -8.32
CA ASN A 92 -10.10 7.47 -7.05
C ASN A 92 -9.13 7.13 -5.91
N TYR A 93 -8.35 8.12 -5.48
CA TYR A 93 -7.35 8.02 -4.41
C TYR A 93 -7.93 8.13 -2.99
N LYS A 94 -9.26 8.22 -2.87
CA LYS A 94 -9.94 8.44 -1.60
C LYS A 94 -10.08 7.12 -0.83
N ILE A 95 -9.61 7.13 0.41
CA ILE A 95 -9.93 6.08 1.37
C ILE A 95 -11.37 6.29 1.85
N VAL A 96 -12.17 5.24 1.77
CA VAL A 96 -13.53 5.18 2.31
C VAL A 96 -13.59 4.16 3.45
N ASP A 97 -14.50 4.36 4.40
CA ASP A 97 -14.73 3.45 5.53
C ASP A 97 -13.48 3.09 6.34
N PHE A 98 -12.57 4.05 6.52
CA PHE A 98 -11.38 3.87 7.34
C PHE A 98 -11.77 3.53 8.78
N THR A 99 -11.18 2.47 9.32
CA THR A 99 -11.35 2.06 10.71
C THR A 99 -10.00 1.73 11.33
N THR A 100 -9.89 1.91 12.64
CA THR A 100 -8.67 1.62 13.40
C THR A 100 -8.98 0.72 14.58
N LYS A 101 -8.08 -0.21 14.85
CA LYS A 101 -8.16 -1.12 15.99
C LYS A 101 -6.81 -1.20 16.70
N VAL A 102 -6.84 -1.26 18.02
CA VAL A 102 -5.67 -1.54 18.86
C VAL A 102 -6.00 -2.75 19.71
N ASN A 103 -5.21 -3.81 19.58
CA ASN A 103 -5.42 -5.09 20.30
C ASN A 103 -6.86 -5.61 20.16
N GLY A 104 -7.44 -5.51 18.95
CA GLY A 104 -8.80 -5.95 18.63
C GLY A 104 -9.93 -4.98 19.03
N LEU A 105 -9.62 -3.89 19.76
CA LEU A 105 -10.61 -2.89 20.16
C LEU A 105 -10.66 -1.76 19.12
N SER A 106 -11.86 -1.45 18.62
CA SER A 106 -12.05 -0.30 17.72
C SER A 106 -11.82 0.99 18.47
N ILE A 107 -10.99 1.88 17.93
CA ILE A 107 -10.69 3.18 18.50
C ILE A 107 -11.11 4.29 17.53
N PRO A 108 -11.51 5.48 18.02
CA PRO A 108 -11.76 6.60 17.15
C PRO A 108 -10.45 7.11 16.53
N PHE A 109 -10.53 7.69 15.33
CA PHE A 109 -9.44 8.42 14.69
C PHE A 109 -9.91 9.83 14.35
N ASN A 110 -8.94 10.75 14.23
CA ASN A 110 -9.19 12.12 13.78
C ASN A 110 -8.61 12.30 12.38
N LEU A 111 -9.46 12.56 11.39
CA LEU A 111 -9.02 12.91 10.05
C LEU A 111 -8.50 14.36 10.05
N LYS A 112 -7.29 14.56 9.56
CA LYS A 112 -6.73 15.87 9.26
C LYS A 112 -6.28 15.90 7.81
N GLU A 113 -6.77 16.89 7.06
CA GLU A 113 -6.31 17.14 5.70
C GLU A 113 -5.23 18.22 5.74
N GLU A 114 -4.03 17.87 5.32
CA GLU A 114 -2.92 18.81 5.18
C GLU A 114 -2.67 19.09 3.70
N LYS A 115 -2.78 20.37 3.31
CA LYS A 115 -2.38 20.81 1.97
C LYS A 115 -0.88 21.06 1.98
N TRP A 116 -0.12 20.13 1.45
CA TRP A 116 1.29 20.34 1.18
C TRP A 116 1.42 21.36 0.05
N LYS A 117 2.10 22.49 0.31
CA LYS A 117 2.62 23.32 -0.77
C LYS A 117 3.75 22.52 -1.40
N ILE A 118 3.57 22.11 -2.65
CA ILE A 118 4.69 21.62 -3.45
C ILE A 118 5.61 22.83 -3.61
N GLU A 119 6.70 22.88 -2.83
CA GLU A 119 7.81 23.74 -3.19
C GLU A 119 8.38 23.15 -4.47
N GLU A 120 8.20 23.88 -5.57
CA GLU A 120 8.80 23.58 -6.86
C GLU A 120 10.32 23.76 -6.71
N ASP A 121 11.00 22.77 -6.15
CA ASP A 121 12.45 22.63 -6.29
C ASP A 121 12.74 22.19 -7.74
N PHE A 122 12.64 23.16 -8.66
CA PHE A 122 13.19 23.04 -9.99
C PHE A 122 14.72 23.09 -9.92
N TYR A 123 15.32 22.03 -10.47
CA TYR A 123 16.74 21.90 -10.83
C TYR A 123 17.25 23.08 -11.67
#